data_AF-W4M2M7-F1
#
_entry.id   AF-W4M2M7-F1
#
_cell.length_a   1.000
_cell.length_b   1.000
_cell.length_c   1.000
_cell.angle_alpha   90.00
_cell.angle_beta   90.00
_cell.angle_gamma   90.00
#
_symmetry.space_group_name_H-M   'P 1'
#
loop_
_entity.id
_entity.type
_entity.pdbx_description
1 polymer ?
#
loop_
_entity_poly.entity_id
_entity_poly.type
_entity_poly.pdbx_seq_one_letter_code
_entity_poly.pdbx_strand_id
1 'polypeptide(L)'
;NPMECAVDGYLGFAFFDPLVHAWDLSKAVGLEPVLDEDLAQKALDTVTGLGTQYQLRQRSVLAESVMTDLRDPVSRLLAFCGRQP
;
A
#
# COMPACT_ATOMS: atom_id res chain seq x y z
N ASN A 1 11.06 -23.42 1.07
CA ASN A 1 9.88 -23.34 0.19
C ASN A 1 9.64 -21.86 -0.05
N PRO A 2 9.75 -21.32 -1.28
CA PRO A 2 9.40 -19.91 -1.48
C PRO A 2 7.96 -19.76 -0.99
N MET A 3 7.68 -18.70 -0.22
CA MET A 3 6.37 -18.41 0.37
C MET A 3 5.22 -18.93 -0.51
N GLU A 4 4.56 -20.00 -0.08
CA GLU A 4 3.30 -20.44 -0.67
C GLU A 4 2.26 -19.41 -0.24
N CYS A 5 2.16 -18.33 -1.00
CA CYS A 5 1.13 -17.32 -0.81
C CYS A 5 -0.18 -17.91 -1.34
N ALA A 6 -1.22 -17.92 -0.51
CA ALA A 6 -2.56 -18.27 -0.99
C ALA A 6 -2.94 -17.34 -2.15
N VAL A 7 -3.77 -17.82 -3.09
CA VAL A 7 -4.21 -17.04 -4.26
C VAL A 7 -4.75 -15.67 -3.83
N ASP A 8 -5.55 -15.62 -2.77
CA ASP A 8 -6.11 -14.38 -2.23
C ASP A 8 -5.02 -13.42 -1.71
N GLY A 9 -3.97 -13.96 -1.08
CA GLY A 9 -2.83 -13.18 -0.65
C GLY A 9 -2.09 -12.58 -1.84
N TYR A 10 -1.82 -13.39 -2.87
CA TYR A 10 -1.15 -12.94 -4.09
C TYR A 10 -1.95 -11.86 -4.80
N LEU A 11 -3.27 -12.06 -4.95
CA LEU A 11 -4.16 -11.06 -5.54
C LEU A 11 -4.22 -9.78 -4.70
N GLY A 12 -4.18 -9.90 -3.37
CA GLY A 12 -4.08 -8.75 -2.48
C GLY A 12 -2.82 -7.92 -2.74
N PHE A 13 -1.64 -8.55 -2.79
CA PHE A 13 -0.40 -7.88 -3.15
C PHE A 13 -0.45 -7.27 -4.55
N ALA A 14 -0.90 -8.04 -5.55
CA ALA A 14 -1.03 -7.59 -6.93
C ALA A 14 -2.07 -6.46 -7.11
N PHE A 15 -2.92 -6.23 -6.12
CA PHE A 15 -3.90 -5.15 -6.12
C PHE A 15 -3.38 -3.86 -5.48
N PHE A 16 -2.92 -3.89 -4.21
CA PHE A 16 -2.53 -2.64 -3.53
C PHE A 16 -1.17 -2.12 -4.01
N ASP A 17 -0.22 -3.02 -4.29
CA ASP A 17 1.18 -2.65 -4.54
C ASP A 17 1.35 -1.79 -5.80
N PRO A 18 0.73 -2.13 -6.95
CA PRO A 18 0.80 -1.28 -8.13
C PRO A 18 0.17 0.10 -7.95
N LEU A 19 -0.84 0.25 -7.09
CA LEU A 19 -1.48 1.55 -6.84
C LEU A 19 -0.53 2.50 -6.12
N VAL A 20 0.13 2.01 -5.07
CA VAL A 20 1.13 2.78 -4.32
C VAL A 20 2.34 3.08 -5.20
N HIS A 21 2.78 2.13 -6.01
CA HIS A 21 3.90 2.34 -6.93
C HIS A 21 3.59 3.26 -8.12
N ALA A 22 2.35 3.29 -8.60
CA ALA A 22 1.93 4.29 -9.58
C ALA A 22 1.96 5.70 -8.97
N TRP A 23 1.56 5.86 -7.70
CA TRP A 23 1.71 7.12 -6.97
C TRP A 23 3.19 7.51 -6.82
N ASP A 24 4.05 6.56 -6.41
CA ASP A 24 5.50 6.78 -6.29
C ASP A 24 6.09 7.26 -7.63
N LEU A 25 5.70 6.63 -8.74
CA LEU A 25 6.18 6.94 -10.08
C LEU A 25 5.76 8.34 -10.53
N SER A 26 4.49 8.72 -10.33
CA SER A 26 3.99 10.07 -10.67
C SER A 26 4.80 11.15 -9.96
N LYS A 27 5.03 11.02 -8.65
CA LYS A 27 5.88 11.93 -7.88
C LYS A 27 7.30 12.00 -8.44
N ALA A 28 7.90 10.84 -8.77
CA ALA A 28 9.27 10.76 -9.26
C ALA A 28 9.48 11.47 -10.60
N VAL A 29 8.45 11.54 -11.45
CA VAL A 29 8.50 12.24 -12.75
C VAL A 29 7.92 13.66 -12.71
N GLY A 30 7.55 14.16 -11.53
CA GLY A 30 7.01 15.52 -11.35
C GLY A 30 5.55 15.67 -11.83
N LEU A 31 4.79 14.58 -11.91
CA LEU A 31 3.36 14.62 -12.17
C LEU A 31 2.58 14.64 -10.85
N GLU A 32 1.44 15.33 -10.84
CA GLU A 32 0.51 15.27 -9.72
C GLU A 32 -0.08 13.86 -9.62
N PRO A 33 0.15 13.12 -8.53
CA PRO A 33 -0.40 11.79 -8.39
C PRO A 33 -1.91 11.87 -8.15
N VAL A 34 -2.66 11.09 -8.92
CA VAL A 34 -4.11 10.91 -8.72
C VAL A 34 -4.36 9.46 -8.34
N LEU A 35 -4.84 9.24 -7.13
CA LEU A 35 -5.36 7.95 -6.67
C LEU A 35 -6.80 8.15 -6.22
N ASP A 36 -7.71 7.37 -6.79
CA ASP A 36 -9.12 7.39 -6.44
C ASP A 36 -9.33 6.99 -4.98
N GLU A 37 -10.19 7.73 -4.25
CA GLU A 37 -10.38 7.56 -2.81
C GLU A 37 -11.02 6.20 -2.46
N ASP A 38 -12.00 5.75 -3.25
CA ASP A 38 -12.64 4.45 -3.04
C ASP A 38 -11.65 3.30 -3.30
N LEU A 39 -10.82 3.46 -4.32
CA LEU A 39 -9.75 2.51 -4.63
C LEU A 39 -8.68 2.48 -3.53
N ALA A 40 -8.29 3.66 -3.02
CA ALA A 40 -7.35 3.77 -1.91
C ALA A 40 -7.90 3.13 -0.63
N GLN A 41 -9.19 3.33 -0.33
CA GLN A 41 -9.82 2.69 0.83
C GLN A 41 -9.82 1.17 0.71
N LYS A 42 -10.17 0.61 -0.45
CA LYS A 42 -10.11 -0.85 -0.69
C LYS A 42 -8.68 -1.39 -0.60
N ALA A 43 -7.70 -0.66 -1.11
CA ALA A 43 -6.29 -1.02 -0.99
C ALA A 43 -5.82 -0.98 0.46
N LEU A 44 -6.24 0.02 1.24
CA LEU A 44 -5.95 0.13 2.67
C LEU A 44 -6.54 -1.05 3.45
N ASP A 45 -7.80 -1.39 3.20
CA ASP A 45 -8.46 -2.54 3.84
C ASP A 45 -7.76 -3.85 3.46
N THR A 46 -7.34 -3.98 2.20
CA THR A 46 -6.59 -5.15 1.71
C THR A 46 -5.25 -5.29 2.41
N VAL A 47 -4.41 -4.24 2.40
CA VAL A 47 -3.05 -4.31 2.94
C VAL A 47 -3.04 -4.44 4.46
N THR A 48 -4.01 -3.83 5.17
CA THR A 48 -4.18 -4.04 6.60
C THR A 48 -4.63 -5.47 6.91
N GLY A 49 -5.53 -6.03 6.10
CA GLY A 49 -5.91 -7.45 6.16
C GLY A 49 -4.73 -8.40 5.95
N LEU A 50 -3.91 -8.17 4.92
CA LEU A 50 -2.67 -8.93 4.70
C LEU A 50 -1.71 -8.84 5.88
N GLY A 51 -1.65 -7.70 6.57
CA GLY A 51 -0.84 -7.50 7.77
C GLY A 51 -1.22 -8.39 8.95
N THR A 52 -2.43 -8.97 8.95
CA THR A 52 -2.85 -9.97 9.94
C THR A 52 -2.36 -11.38 9.63
N GLN A 53 -1.98 -11.64 8.38
CA GLN A 53 -1.61 -12.96 7.86
C GLN A 53 -0.11 -13.09 7.54
N TYR A 54 0.53 -11.98 7.18
CA TYR A 54 1.90 -11.93 6.71
C TYR A 54 2.73 -10.88 7.45
N GLN A 55 4.03 -11.15 7.63
CA GLN A 55 4.96 -10.15 8.14
C GLN A 55 5.28 -9.11 7.05
N LEU A 56 4.61 -7.97 7.07
CA LEU A 56 4.79 -6.93 6.04
C LEU A 56 5.99 -6.02 6.29
N ARG A 57 6.37 -5.79 7.56
CA ARG A 57 7.51 -4.95 7.94
C ARG A 57 8.79 -5.77 7.86
N GLN A 58 9.26 -5.97 6.65
CA GLN A 58 10.51 -6.66 6.36
C GLN A 58 11.13 -6.12 5.07
N ARG A 59 12.41 -6.41 4.89
CA ARG A 59 13.18 -5.95 3.73
C ARG A 59 12.45 -6.29 2.42
N SER A 60 12.34 -5.30 1.54
CA SER A 60 11.71 -5.43 0.21
C SER A 60 10.20 -5.70 0.20
N VAL A 61 9.49 -5.55 1.32
CA VAL A 61 8.01 -5.64 1.36
C VAL A 61 7.42 -4.27 1.67
N LEU A 62 7.37 -3.84 2.94
CA LEU A 62 6.95 -2.49 3.32
C LEU A 62 7.92 -1.89 4.33
N ALA A 63 8.15 -0.58 4.19
CA ALA A 63 8.81 0.22 5.20
C ALA A 63 7.93 0.37 6.45
N GLU A 64 8.50 0.95 7.52
CA GLU A 64 7.72 1.35 8.70
C GLU A 64 6.63 2.34 8.32
N SER A 65 5.47 2.21 8.95
CA SER A 65 4.38 3.16 8.71
C SER A 65 4.74 4.54 9.24
N VAL A 66 4.32 5.57 8.51
CA VAL A 66 4.46 6.96 8.92
C VAL A 66 3.24 7.38 9.73
N MET A 67 3.43 8.19 10.77
CA MET A 67 2.33 8.80 11.50
C MET A 67 1.70 9.92 10.67
N THR A 68 0.38 9.91 10.53
CA THR A 68 -0.38 10.97 9.86
C THR A 68 -1.67 11.27 10.63
N ASP A 69 -2.09 12.53 10.65
CA ASP A 69 -3.38 13.01 11.17
C ASP A 69 -4.42 13.21 10.07
N LEU A 70 -4.00 13.10 8.80
CA LEU A 70 -4.88 13.15 7.64
C LEU A 70 -5.86 11.97 7.65
N ARG A 71 -7.10 12.26 7.31
CA ARG A 71 -8.21 11.31 7.41
C ARG A 71 -8.64 10.72 6.08
N ASP A 72 -8.19 11.30 4.96
CA ASP A 72 -8.54 10.81 3.63
C ASP A 72 -7.89 9.43 3.38
N PRO A 73 -8.55 8.55 2.60
CA PRO A 73 -8.08 7.19 2.39
C PRO A 73 -6.70 7.11 1.72
N VAL A 74 -6.39 8.04 0.81
CA VAL A 74 -5.12 8.09 0.08
C VAL A 74 -3.98 8.31 1.06
N SER A 75 -4.06 9.36 1.88
CA SER A 75 -3.04 9.69 2.87
C SER A 75 -2.82 8.57 3.87
N ARG A 76 -3.90 7.92 4.31
CA ARG A 76 -3.85 6.79 5.25
C ARG A 76 -3.20 5.54 4.63
N LEU A 77 -3.51 5.23 3.37
CA LEU A 77 -2.86 4.14 2.63
C LEU A 77 -1.36 4.39 2.49
N LEU A 78 -0.98 5.58 2.01
CA LEU A 78 0.41 5.96 1.80
C LEU A 78 1.21 5.90 3.11
N ALA A 79 0.66 6.49 4.17
CA ALA A 79 1.26 6.45 5.50
C ALA A 79 1.42 5.01 6.01
N PHE A 80 0.40 4.15 5.84
CA PHE A 80 0.50 2.74 6.20
C PHE A 80 1.60 1.99 5.42
N CYS A 81 1.77 2.33 4.14
CA CYS A 81 2.81 1.79 3.28
C CYS A 81 4.19 2.44 3.48
N GLY A 82 4.33 3.37 4.44
CA GLY A 82 5.59 4.02 4.78
C GLY A 82 6.00 5.17 3.86
N ARG A 83 5.05 5.73 3.11
CA ARG A 83 5.23 6.94 2.29
C ARG A 83 4.85 8.17 3.11
N GLN A 84 5.41 9.33 2.74
CA GLN A 84 4.94 10.62 3.24
C GLN A 84 3.74 11.06 2.39
N PRO A 85 2.53 11.13 2.96
CA PRO A 85 1.34 11.59 2.24
C PRO A 85 1.43 13.08 1.89
#